data_AF-A0A949MKH5-F1
#
_entry.id   AF-A0A949MKH5-F1
#
_cell.length_a   1.000
_cell.length_b   1.000
_cell.length_c   1.000
_cell.angle_alpha   90.00
_cell.angle_beta   90.00
_cell.angle_gamma   90.00
#
_symmetry.space_group_name_H-M   'P 1'
#
loop_
_entity.id
_entity.type
_entity.pdbx_description
1 polymer ?
#
loop_
_entity_poly.entity_id
_entity_poly.type
_entity_poly.pdbx_seq_one_letter_code
_entity_poly.pdbx_strand_id
1 'polypeptide(L)'
;MFAPATIPDPHPRRHARLLIHGLVALALAGVGALPAAQAQDARLDVAQARHLLLRTGFAPTEAEISPYVGLTREQAVDRLLAGTHREARTPAPAFVNEPIVPPRLLPDDEARKAERQRQARNGLELRSWWLREMIQTDSPLTERMTLFWHGHFATSQQKVHFAQLMYRQNVMLRANALGNFRDLLHAVAKDPAMLIYLDGAGSRRQAPNENFAREVMELFTLGEATEGGHYTQADVVNAARAFTGWSIDRPGFTYMYRPRFHDDGVKTLFGRTGAFDGDQALDILLAQPQVAPFICAKMWREFVSPEPQPQELQRVAQAFRASGYDIKTALRALLLTPSFWSAADYGTLVKSPVELVVGTMRQFGFGYSDTLPL
;
A
#
# COMPACT_ATOMS: atom_id res chain seq x y z
N MET A 1 41.31 11.20 -13.53
CA MET A 1 40.76 12.43 -14.13
C MET A 1 40.20 12.04 -15.50
N PHE A 2 38.95 11.59 -15.52
CA PHE A 2 38.22 11.22 -16.73
C PHE A 2 36.87 11.92 -16.63
N ALA A 3 36.64 12.87 -17.53
CA ALA A 3 35.42 13.65 -17.65
C ALA A 3 34.32 12.84 -18.37
N PRO A 4 33.03 13.11 -18.11
CA PRO A 4 31.93 12.22 -18.46
C PRO A 4 31.36 12.52 -19.86
N ALA A 5 30.90 11.46 -20.53
CA ALA A 5 30.17 11.54 -21.79
C ALA A 5 28.70 11.90 -21.53
N THR A 6 28.27 13.01 -22.11
CA THR A 6 26.89 13.49 -22.26
C THR A 6 26.20 12.81 -23.43
N ILE A 7 24.98 12.30 -23.21
CA ILE A 7 24.01 11.91 -24.27
C ILE A 7 22.63 12.48 -23.87
N PRO A 8 21.81 12.95 -24.83
CA PRO A 8 21.03 14.17 -24.69
C PRO A 8 19.52 13.99 -24.36
N ASP A 9 18.97 15.13 -23.95
CA ASP A 9 17.56 15.46 -23.70
C ASP A 9 16.65 15.36 -24.96
N PRO A 10 15.49 14.68 -24.91
CA PRO A 10 14.48 14.76 -25.96
C PRO A 10 13.45 15.85 -25.65
N HIS A 11 13.57 16.97 -26.36
CA HIS A 11 12.61 18.07 -26.40
C HIS A 11 11.22 17.68 -26.99
N PRO A 12 10.20 18.54 -26.78
CA PRO A 12 8.78 18.16 -26.70
C PRO A 12 8.06 18.11 -28.05
N ARG A 13 7.08 17.21 -28.17
CA ARG A 13 6.17 17.16 -29.31
C ARG A 13 5.16 18.31 -29.22
N ARG A 14 5.31 19.28 -30.14
CA ARG A 14 4.34 20.35 -30.40
C ARG A 14 3.10 19.76 -31.09
N HIS A 15 1.92 20.01 -30.50
CA HIS A 15 0.63 19.73 -31.12
C HIS A 15 0.36 20.70 -32.27
N ALA A 16 0.20 20.16 -33.49
CA ALA A 16 -0.39 20.87 -34.61
C ALA A 16 -1.92 20.82 -34.49
N ARG A 17 -2.55 22.00 -34.37
CA ARG A 17 -4.00 22.17 -34.47
C ARG A 17 -4.38 22.11 -35.96
N LEU A 18 -5.19 21.13 -36.35
CA LEU A 18 -5.95 21.16 -37.60
C LEU A 18 -7.43 21.36 -37.26
N LEU A 19 -7.96 22.50 -37.69
CA LEU A 19 -9.37 22.83 -37.74
C LEU A 19 -10.01 22.09 -38.92
N ILE A 20 -10.99 21.24 -38.65
CA ILE A 20 -11.93 20.74 -39.68
C ILE A 20 -13.34 21.04 -39.16
N HIS A 21 -14.01 21.96 -39.84
CA HIS A 21 -15.45 22.19 -39.72
C HIS A 21 -16.19 21.07 -40.45
N GLY A 22 -17.08 20.37 -39.76
CA GLY A 22 -17.96 19.36 -40.33
C GLY A 22 -19.25 19.26 -39.53
N LEU A 23 -20.32 19.83 -40.08
CA LEU A 23 -21.70 19.65 -39.62
C LEU A 23 -22.11 18.18 -39.71
N VAL A 24 -22.48 17.57 -38.59
CA VAL A 24 -23.38 16.41 -38.55
C VAL A 24 -24.37 16.63 -37.42
N ALA A 25 -25.60 16.97 -37.80
CA ALA A 25 -26.77 16.81 -36.95
C ALA A 25 -27.26 15.37 -37.11
N LEU A 26 -27.29 14.59 -36.03
CA LEU A 26 -28.10 13.39 -35.96
C LEU A 26 -28.64 13.21 -34.52
N ALA A 27 -29.94 12.95 -34.44
CA ALA A 27 -30.74 12.94 -33.23
C ALA A 27 -30.29 11.88 -32.22
N LEU A 28 -30.13 12.28 -30.96
CA LEU A 28 -30.17 11.36 -29.82
C LEU A 28 -31.48 11.59 -29.07
N ALA A 29 -32.37 10.61 -29.22
CA ALA A 29 -33.51 10.40 -28.37
C ALA A 29 -33.06 10.42 -26.90
N GLY A 30 -33.85 11.09 -26.06
CA GLY A 30 -33.59 11.21 -24.63
C GLY A 30 -33.52 9.83 -23.96
N VAL A 31 -32.30 9.39 -23.67
CA VAL A 31 -32.07 8.43 -22.58
C VAL A 31 -32.22 9.25 -21.32
N GLY A 32 -33.41 9.17 -20.71
CA GLY A 32 -33.64 9.77 -19.40
C GLY A 32 -32.56 9.28 -18.44
N ALA A 33 -31.78 10.20 -17.90
CA ALA A 33 -30.94 9.91 -16.75
C ALA A 33 -31.89 9.41 -15.65
N LEU A 34 -31.75 8.13 -15.29
CA LEU A 34 -32.44 7.61 -14.12
C LEU A 34 -32.03 8.51 -12.94
N PRO A 35 -32.99 9.08 -12.18
CA PRO A 35 -32.64 9.88 -11.02
C PRO A 35 -31.75 9.06 -10.10
N ALA A 36 -30.67 9.67 -9.58
CA ALA A 36 -29.63 8.99 -8.79
C ALA A 36 -30.17 8.11 -7.64
N ALA A 37 -31.38 8.39 -7.15
CA ALA A 37 -32.11 7.58 -6.17
C ALA A 37 -32.51 6.18 -6.68
N GLN A 38 -32.79 5.98 -7.97
CA GLN A 38 -33.14 4.66 -8.55
C GLN A 38 -31.91 3.75 -8.76
N ALA A 39 -30.70 4.31 -8.79
CA ALA A 39 -29.46 3.54 -8.98
C ALA A 39 -28.94 2.88 -7.68
N GLN A 40 -29.39 3.33 -6.50
CA GLN A 40 -29.00 2.76 -5.20
C GLN A 40 -29.77 1.47 -4.87
N ASP A 41 -31.03 1.34 -5.30
CA ASP A 41 -31.85 0.13 -5.09
C ASP A 41 -31.66 -0.94 -6.17
N ALA A 42 -30.81 -0.68 -7.17
CA ALA A 42 -30.53 -1.64 -8.23
C ALA A 42 -29.82 -2.87 -7.67
N ARG A 43 -30.46 -4.03 -7.84
CA ARG A 43 -29.87 -5.32 -7.46
C ARG A 43 -28.74 -5.69 -8.42
N LEU A 44 -27.65 -6.22 -7.88
CA LEU A 44 -26.50 -6.65 -8.66
C LEU A 44 -26.88 -7.80 -9.59
N ASP A 45 -26.56 -7.63 -10.87
CA ASP A 45 -26.48 -8.76 -11.79
C ASP A 45 -25.14 -9.51 -11.62
N VAL A 46 -24.97 -10.60 -12.38
CA VAL A 46 -23.76 -11.44 -12.35
C VAL A 46 -22.51 -10.65 -12.75
N ALA A 47 -22.61 -9.72 -13.72
CA ALA A 47 -21.48 -8.95 -14.21
C ALA A 47 -20.99 -7.94 -13.16
N GLN A 48 -21.91 -7.27 -12.48
CA GLN A 48 -21.60 -6.32 -11.41
C GLN A 48 -21.05 -7.02 -10.17
N ALA A 49 -21.63 -8.16 -9.77
CA ALA A 49 -21.08 -8.99 -8.69
C ALA A 49 -19.65 -9.47 -9.01
N ARG A 50 -19.43 -9.94 -10.24
CA ARG A 50 -18.10 -10.33 -10.73
C ARG A 50 -17.12 -9.15 -10.74
N HIS A 51 -17.55 -7.97 -11.19
CA HIS A 51 -16.72 -6.76 -11.20
C HIS A 51 -16.25 -6.39 -9.79
N LEU A 52 -17.17 -6.35 -8.82
CA LEU A 52 -16.83 -6.07 -7.42
C LEU A 52 -15.73 -7.00 -6.91
N LEU A 53 -15.92 -8.31 -7.07
CA LEU A 53 -15.00 -9.33 -6.57
C LEU A 53 -13.69 -9.41 -7.36
N LEU A 54 -13.70 -9.09 -8.66
CA LEU A 54 -12.48 -8.98 -9.45
C LEU A 54 -11.61 -7.79 -9.03
N ARG A 55 -12.23 -6.64 -8.73
CA ARG A 55 -11.49 -5.46 -8.26
C ARG A 55 -10.92 -5.65 -6.86
N THR A 56 -11.63 -6.38 -6.01
CA THR A 56 -11.33 -6.49 -4.57
C THR A 56 -10.72 -7.83 -4.16
N GLY A 57 -10.41 -8.71 -5.11
CA GLY A 57 -9.89 -10.05 -4.86
C GLY A 57 -9.00 -10.57 -5.99
N PHE A 58 -8.85 -11.90 -6.06
CA PHE A 58 -8.05 -12.59 -7.07
C PHE A 58 -8.92 -13.59 -7.85
N ALA A 59 -9.55 -13.13 -8.94
CA ALA A 59 -10.37 -13.96 -9.86
C ALA A 59 -11.39 -14.87 -9.14
N PRO A 60 -12.57 -14.36 -8.76
CA PRO A 60 -13.56 -15.13 -8.03
C PRO A 60 -14.12 -16.30 -8.87
N THR A 61 -14.42 -17.40 -8.20
CA THR A 61 -15.17 -18.53 -8.77
C THR A 61 -16.66 -18.19 -8.88
N GLU A 62 -17.41 -18.93 -9.70
CA GLU A 62 -18.87 -18.74 -9.79
C GLU A 62 -19.58 -18.97 -8.45
N ALA A 63 -19.06 -19.87 -7.61
CA ALA A 63 -19.56 -20.12 -6.26
C ALA A 63 -19.35 -18.92 -5.32
N GLU A 64 -18.29 -18.14 -5.53
CA GLU A 64 -18.04 -16.90 -4.79
C GLU A 64 -18.86 -15.72 -5.32
N ILE A 65 -19.18 -15.70 -6.63
CA ILE A 65 -20.01 -14.65 -7.26
C ILE A 65 -21.49 -14.80 -6.89
N SER A 66 -22.02 -16.03 -6.94
CA SER A 66 -23.45 -16.30 -6.79
C SER A 66 -24.10 -15.66 -5.53
N PRO A 67 -23.48 -15.67 -4.34
CA PRO A 67 -24.03 -15.04 -3.14
C PRO A 67 -24.17 -13.52 -3.19
N TYR A 68 -23.55 -12.84 -4.16
CA TYR A 68 -23.64 -11.39 -4.33
C TYR A 68 -24.73 -10.98 -5.33
N VAL A 69 -25.18 -11.90 -6.19
CA VAL A 69 -26.23 -11.64 -7.17
C VAL A 69 -27.55 -11.38 -6.44
N GLY A 70 -28.25 -10.32 -6.83
CA GLY A 70 -29.50 -9.92 -6.18
C GLY A 70 -29.33 -9.04 -4.93
N LEU A 71 -28.11 -8.81 -4.42
CA LEU A 71 -27.85 -7.83 -3.36
C LEU A 71 -27.90 -6.41 -3.91
N THR A 72 -28.23 -5.40 -3.08
CA THR A 72 -27.92 -4.01 -3.42
C THR A 72 -26.41 -3.78 -3.36
N ARG A 73 -25.92 -2.67 -3.93
CA ARG A 73 -24.49 -2.31 -3.88
C ARG A 73 -23.99 -2.17 -2.44
N GLU A 74 -24.77 -1.54 -1.57
CA GLU A 74 -24.47 -1.39 -0.15
C GLU A 74 -24.38 -2.75 0.53
N GLN A 75 -25.38 -3.62 0.33
CA GLN A 75 -25.38 -4.97 0.92
C GLN A 75 -24.18 -5.79 0.47
N ALA A 76 -23.79 -5.69 -0.80
CA ALA A 76 -22.64 -6.38 -1.35
C ALA A 76 -21.31 -5.85 -0.81
N VAL A 77 -21.13 -4.53 -0.76
CA VAL A 77 -19.91 -3.92 -0.20
C VAL A 77 -19.81 -4.21 1.30
N ASP A 78 -20.91 -4.13 2.04
CA ASP A 78 -20.94 -4.43 3.48
C ASP A 78 -20.64 -5.91 3.74
N ARG A 79 -21.20 -6.82 2.93
CA ARG A 79 -20.87 -8.25 2.98
C ARG A 79 -19.38 -8.51 2.73
N LEU A 80 -18.81 -7.89 1.69
CA LEU A 80 -17.39 -8.00 1.36
C LEU A 80 -16.50 -7.53 2.53
N LEU A 81 -16.80 -6.37 3.10
CA LEU A 81 -16.01 -5.79 4.21
C LEU A 81 -16.17 -6.58 5.52
N ALA A 82 -17.32 -7.21 5.73
CA ALA A 82 -17.58 -8.06 6.90
C ALA A 82 -16.83 -9.41 6.81
N GLY A 83 -16.62 -9.95 5.61
CA GLY A 83 -15.89 -11.21 5.37
C GLY A 83 -14.37 -11.13 5.51
N THR A 84 -13.85 -10.13 6.22
CA THR A 84 -12.42 -9.87 6.29
C THR A 84 -11.79 -10.35 7.59
N HIS A 85 -10.62 -10.99 7.51
CA HIS A 85 -9.84 -11.42 8.68
C HIS A 85 -8.44 -10.80 8.68
N ARG A 86 -7.74 -10.86 9.81
CA ARG A 86 -6.46 -10.19 10.06
C ARG A 86 -5.24 -11.13 10.07
N GLU A 87 -5.49 -12.43 10.01
CA GLU A 87 -4.46 -13.46 10.11
C GLU A 87 -4.49 -14.35 8.87
N ALA A 88 -3.34 -14.89 8.47
CA ALA A 88 -3.28 -15.85 7.38
C ALA A 88 -3.82 -17.20 7.84
N ARG A 89 -4.47 -17.93 6.92
CA ARG A 89 -4.87 -19.33 7.17
C ARG A 89 -3.71 -20.29 6.93
N THR A 90 -2.81 -19.94 6.02
CA THR A 90 -1.64 -20.72 5.67
C THR A 90 -0.63 -20.71 6.83
N PRO A 91 -0.20 -21.89 7.34
CA PRO A 91 0.78 -21.96 8.41
C PRO A 91 2.07 -21.21 8.07
N ALA A 92 2.63 -20.54 9.06
CA ALA A 92 3.87 -19.79 8.90
C ALA A 92 5.04 -20.72 8.51
N PRO A 93 5.98 -20.27 7.65
CA PRO A 93 7.21 -21.02 7.36
C PRO A 93 8.01 -21.32 8.63
N ALA A 94 8.68 -22.47 8.72
CA ALA A 94 9.39 -22.87 9.94
C ALA A 94 10.50 -21.89 10.33
N PHE A 95 11.20 -21.33 9.34
CA PHE A 95 12.34 -20.43 9.55
C PHE A 95 12.00 -19.14 10.31
N VAL A 96 10.71 -18.76 10.40
CA VAL A 96 10.30 -17.51 11.07
C VAL A 96 10.58 -17.52 12.56
N ASN A 97 10.65 -18.72 13.15
CA ASN A 97 10.94 -18.95 14.58
C ASN A 97 12.43 -19.20 14.84
N GLU A 98 13.25 -19.33 13.79
CA GLU A 98 14.69 -19.53 13.92
C GLU A 98 15.40 -18.19 14.22
N PRO A 99 16.51 -18.20 14.97
CA PRO A 99 17.25 -16.99 15.30
C PRO A 99 17.81 -16.31 14.05
N ILE A 100 17.82 -14.98 14.07
CA ILE A 100 18.45 -14.17 13.03
C ILE A 100 19.96 -14.12 13.31
N VAL A 101 20.77 -14.65 12.39
CA VAL A 101 22.23 -14.66 12.51
C VAL A 101 22.84 -13.81 11.39
N PRO A 102 23.34 -12.60 11.70
CA PRO A 102 24.03 -11.79 10.70
C PRO A 102 25.29 -12.50 10.18
N PRO A 103 25.46 -12.66 8.86
CA PRO A 103 26.61 -13.39 8.31
C PRO A 103 27.95 -12.86 8.81
N ARG A 104 28.09 -11.55 9.00
CA ARG A 104 29.33 -10.93 9.52
C ARG A 104 29.78 -11.40 10.92
N LEU A 105 28.93 -12.09 11.66
CA LEU A 105 29.23 -12.65 12.99
C LEU A 105 29.68 -14.13 12.92
N LEU A 106 29.64 -14.75 11.75
CA LEU A 106 30.03 -16.14 11.55
C LEU A 106 31.56 -16.27 11.38
N PRO A 107 32.15 -17.40 11.82
CA PRO A 107 33.59 -17.52 12.05
C PRO A 107 34.43 -17.53 10.77
N ASP A 108 33.90 -18.08 9.68
CA ASP A 108 34.64 -18.28 8.43
C ASP A 108 33.79 -17.94 7.19
N ASP A 109 34.41 -17.95 6.01
CA ASP A 109 33.75 -17.61 4.73
C ASP A 109 32.72 -18.65 4.28
N GLU A 110 32.92 -19.94 4.61
CA GLU A 110 31.99 -21.01 4.23
C GLU A 110 30.70 -20.94 5.05
N ALA A 111 30.79 -20.73 6.37
CA ALA A 111 29.64 -20.45 7.22
C ALA A 111 28.88 -19.20 6.74
N ARG A 112 29.61 -18.13 6.40
CA ARG A 112 29.03 -16.90 5.82
C ARG A 112 28.29 -17.17 4.51
N LYS A 113 28.84 -18.00 3.64
CA LYS A 113 28.23 -18.36 2.35
C LYS A 113 27.00 -19.25 2.56
N ALA A 114 27.07 -20.24 3.44
CA ALA A 114 25.97 -21.13 3.78
C ALA A 114 24.77 -20.36 4.36
N GLU A 115 25.01 -19.40 5.27
CA GLU A 115 23.93 -18.58 5.82
C GLU A 115 23.30 -17.65 4.77
N ARG A 116 24.11 -17.05 3.87
CA ARG A 116 23.55 -16.28 2.74
C ARG A 116 22.65 -17.14 1.84
N GLN A 117 23.07 -18.38 1.54
CA GLN A 117 22.25 -19.31 0.76
C GLN A 117 20.97 -19.72 1.51
N ARG A 118 21.06 -19.92 2.84
CA ARG A 118 19.89 -20.19 3.68
C ARG A 118 18.91 -19.01 3.65
N GLN A 119 19.38 -17.78 3.81
CA GLN A 119 18.52 -16.59 3.73
C GLN A 119 17.86 -16.43 2.35
N ALA A 120 18.57 -16.77 1.27
CA ALA A 120 17.99 -16.79 -0.07
C ALA A 120 16.85 -17.82 -0.20
N ARG A 121 17.05 -19.05 0.33
CA ARG A 121 16.00 -20.08 0.38
C ARG A 121 14.81 -19.64 1.21
N ASN A 122 15.03 -19.10 2.42
CA ASN A 122 13.96 -18.57 3.26
C ASN A 122 13.16 -17.47 2.56
N GLY A 123 13.83 -16.63 1.75
CA GLY A 123 13.16 -15.63 0.91
C GLY A 123 12.28 -16.21 -0.18
N LEU A 124 12.67 -17.32 -0.79
CA LEU A 124 11.82 -18.06 -1.74
C LEU A 124 10.62 -18.65 -1.01
N GLU A 125 10.85 -19.36 0.09
CA GLU A 125 9.80 -19.97 0.92
C GLU A 125 8.79 -18.93 1.44
N LEU A 126 9.23 -17.73 1.83
CA LEU A 126 8.34 -16.64 2.23
C LEU A 126 7.39 -16.20 1.11
N ARG A 127 7.92 -16.01 -0.11
CA ARG A 127 7.12 -15.63 -1.28
C ARG A 127 6.12 -16.74 -1.64
N SER A 128 6.57 -17.99 -1.58
CA SER A 128 5.76 -19.18 -1.82
C SER A 128 4.64 -19.34 -0.78
N TRP A 129 4.89 -19.01 0.49
CA TRP A 129 3.88 -18.97 1.55
C TRP A 129 2.81 -17.91 1.27
N TRP A 130 3.23 -16.68 0.93
CA TRP A 130 2.27 -15.61 0.71
C TRP A 130 1.43 -15.85 -0.56
N LEU A 131 2.04 -16.34 -1.64
CA LEU A 131 1.30 -16.74 -2.84
C LEU A 131 0.27 -17.84 -2.53
N ARG A 132 0.63 -18.83 -1.70
CA ARG A 132 -0.31 -19.86 -1.25
C ARG A 132 -1.49 -19.27 -0.49
N GLU A 133 -1.24 -18.33 0.42
CA GLU A 133 -2.31 -17.61 1.13
C GLU A 133 -3.22 -16.88 0.14
N MET A 134 -2.67 -16.11 -0.81
CA MET A 134 -3.49 -15.39 -1.81
C MET A 134 -4.34 -16.33 -2.69
N ILE A 135 -3.84 -17.54 -2.98
CA ILE A 135 -4.56 -18.54 -3.75
C ILE A 135 -5.69 -19.17 -2.92
N GLN A 136 -5.46 -19.46 -1.64
CA GLN A 136 -6.34 -20.30 -0.82
C GLN A 136 -7.28 -19.53 0.12
N THR A 137 -7.00 -18.26 0.39
CA THR A 137 -7.72 -17.45 1.38
C THR A 137 -9.21 -17.34 1.08
N ASP A 138 -10.02 -17.37 2.14
CA ASP A 138 -11.44 -16.98 2.15
C ASP A 138 -11.63 -15.46 2.35
N SER A 139 -10.54 -14.70 2.49
CA SER A 139 -10.54 -13.24 2.53
C SER A 139 -9.64 -12.58 1.48
N PRO A 140 -9.99 -12.65 0.19
CA PRO A 140 -9.20 -12.05 -0.89
C PRO A 140 -8.95 -10.55 -0.73
N LEU A 141 -9.91 -9.81 -0.16
CA LEU A 141 -9.76 -8.37 0.08
C LEU A 141 -8.66 -8.06 1.10
N THR A 142 -8.51 -8.86 2.17
CA THR A 142 -7.41 -8.69 3.12
C THR A 142 -6.07 -8.83 2.40
N GLU A 143 -5.90 -9.85 1.57
CA GLU A 143 -4.63 -10.06 0.86
C GLU A 143 -4.38 -9.03 -0.25
N ARG A 144 -5.43 -8.58 -0.95
CA ARG A 144 -5.33 -7.46 -1.90
C ARG A 144 -4.86 -6.18 -1.22
N MET A 145 -5.43 -5.85 -0.06
CA MET A 145 -5.01 -4.69 0.72
C MET A 145 -3.62 -4.87 1.34
N THR A 146 -3.26 -6.08 1.77
CA THR A 146 -1.91 -6.38 2.26
C THR A 146 -0.88 -6.15 1.16
N LEU A 147 -1.17 -6.59 -0.08
CA LEU A 147 -0.32 -6.35 -1.24
C LEU A 147 -0.24 -4.85 -1.59
N PHE A 148 -1.36 -4.14 -1.57
CA PHE A 148 -1.41 -2.69 -1.77
C PHE A 148 -0.52 -1.96 -0.75
N TRP A 149 -0.63 -2.29 0.53
CA TRP A 149 0.19 -1.66 1.57
C TRP A 149 1.66 -2.05 1.49
N HIS A 150 1.98 -3.28 1.09
CA HIS A 150 3.36 -3.69 0.81
C HIS A 150 3.96 -2.88 -0.35
N GLY A 151 3.17 -2.56 -1.38
CA GLY A 151 3.58 -1.67 -2.46
C GLY A 151 3.70 -0.21 -2.04
N HIS A 152 2.82 0.26 -1.15
CA HIS A 152 2.83 1.62 -0.61
C HIS A 152 4.01 1.88 0.33
N PHE A 153 4.26 0.97 1.28
CA PHE A 153 5.38 0.98 2.22
C PHE A 153 6.51 0.09 1.72
N ALA A 154 6.95 0.32 0.49
CA ALA A 154 7.87 -0.58 -0.20
C ALA A 154 9.16 -0.79 0.60
N THR A 155 9.49 -2.05 0.84
CA THR A 155 10.80 -2.50 1.34
C THR A 155 11.34 -3.60 0.43
N SER A 156 12.62 -3.94 0.58
CA SER A 156 13.26 -4.98 -0.23
C SER A 156 14.03 -5.97 0.63
N GLN A 157 13.78 -7.26 0.40
CA GLN A 157 14.59 -8.33 0.98
C GLN A 157 16.07 -8.20 0.58
N GLN A 158 16.39 -7.59 -0.56
CA GLN A 158 17.78 -7.37 -0.97
C GLN A 158 18.53 -6.41 -0.04
N LYS A 159 17.83 -5.46 0.61
CA LYS A 159 18.42 -4.53 1.57
C LYS A 159 18.21 -4.96 3.03
N VAL A 160 17.07 -5.58 3.33
CA VAL A 160 16.76 -6.07 4.69
C VAL A 160 17.51 -7.36 5.02
N HIS A 161 17.81 -8.19 4.01
CA HIS A 161 18.53 -9.46 4.05
C HIS A 161 17.87 -10.62 4.83
N PHE A 162 17.03 -10.34 5.83
CA PHE A 162 16.45 -11.35 6.71
C PHE A 162 14.97 -11.61 6.38
N ALA A 163 14.67 -12.82 5.91
CA ALA A 163 13.31 -13.22 5.57
C ALA A 163 12.35 -13.16 6.76
N GLN A 164 12.85 -13.38 7.99
CA GLN A 164 12.06 -13.26 9.21
C GLN A 164 11.50 -11.85 9.41
N LEU A 165 12.26 -10.80 9.07
CA LEU A 165 11.80 -9.42 9.22
C LEU A 165 10.76 -9.06 8.16
N MET A 166 10.97 -9.54 6.92
CA MET A 166 9.98 -9.39 5.85
C MET A 166 8.67 -10.11 6.20
N TYR A 167 8.74 -11.29 6.81
CA TYR A 167 7.57 -12.02 7.32
C TYR A 167 6.83 -11.23 8.40
N ARG A 168 7.55 -10.73 9.42
CA ARG A 168 6.97 -9.92 10.51
C ARG A 168 6.29 -8.66 9.95
N GLN A 169 6.93 -7.97 9.01
CA GLN A 169 6.33 -6.82 8.33
C GLN A 169 5.06 -7.22 7.57
N ASN A 170 5.09 -8.32 6.80
CA ASN A 170 3.91 -8.81 6.09
C ASN A 170 2.73 -9.13 7.03
N VAL A 171 3.00 -9.79 8.16
CA VAL A 171 1.98 -10.08 9.19
C VAL A 171 1.42 -8.78 9.78
N MET A 172 2.27 -7.80 10.08
CA MET A 172 1.84 -6.49 10.58
C MET A 172 0.97 -5.75 9.54
N LEU A 173 1.38 -5.75 8.27
CA LEU A 173 0.60 -5.15 7.18
C LEU A 173 -0.76 -5.83 7.04
N ARG A 174 -0.81 -7.17 7.10
CA ARG A 174 -2.07 -7.93 7.04
C ARG A 174 -3.00 -7.62 8.20
N ALA A 175 -2.46 -7.59 9.41
CA ALA A 175 -3.24 -7.31 10.61
C ALA A 175 -3.89 -5.91 10.57
N ASN A 176 -3.24 -4.96 9.89
CA ASN A 176 -3.72 -3.59 9.73
C ASN A 176 -4.32 -3.29 8.35
N ALA A 177 -4.43 -4.28 7.46
CA ALA A 177 -4.76 -4.05 6.04
C ALA A 177 -6.09 -3.32 5.84
N LEU A 178 -7.04 -3.58 6.75
CA LEU A 178 -8.36 -2.96 6.84
C LEU A 178 -8.61 -2.35 8.22
N GLY A 179 -7.53 -1.96 8.92
CA GLY A 179 -7.59 -1.31 10.22
C GLY A 179 -7.65 0.21 10.09
N ASN A 180 -6.89 0.90 10.94
CA ASN A 180 -6.74 2.34 10.90
C ASN A 180 -5.38 2.72 10.28
N PHE A 181 -5.37 3.67 9.35
CA PHE A 181 -4.13 4.09 8.68
C PHE A 181 -3.18 4.87 9.61
N ARG A 182 -3.67 5.56 10.65
CA ARG A 182 -2.81 6.12 11.71
C ARG A 182 -2.01 5.01 12.36
N ASP A 183 -2.68 3.97 12.83
CA ASP A 183 -2.03 2.85 13.52
C ASP A 183 -1.04 2.14 12.59
N LEU A 184 -1.43 1.93 11.33
CA LEU A 184 -0.57 1.34 10.32
C LEU A 184 0.69 2.19 10.05
N LEU A 185 0.55 3.51 9.93
CA LEU A 185 1.69 4.43 9.71
C LEU A 185 2.66 4.39 10.89
N HIS A 186 2.16 4.43 12.13
CA HIS A 186 3.02 4.31 13.32
C HIS A 186 3.70 2.94 13.41
N ALA A 187 2.97 1.87 13.10
CA ALA A 187 3.49 0.50 13.13
C ALA A 187 4.62 0.32 12.10
N VAL A 188 4.42 0.77 10.85
CA VAL A 188 5.42 0.61 9.79
C VAL A 188 6.62 1.54 9.96
N ALA A 189 6.43 2.75 10.48
CA ALA A 189 7.55 3.67 10.76
C ALA A 189 8.54 3.10 11.80
N LYS A 190 8.06 2.23 12.69
CA LYS A 190 8.85 1.56 13.72
C LYS A 190 9.20 0.11 13.38
N ASP A 191 8.72 -0.41 12.25
CA ASP A 191 8.98 -1.78 11.83
C ASP A 191 10.48 -1.98 11.55
N PRO A 192 11.10 -3.06 12.08
CA PRO A 192 12.52 -3.31 11.87
C PRO A 192 12.95 -3.45 10.40
N ALA A 193 12.11 -4.03 9.52
CA ALA A 193 12.45 -4.12 8.11
C ALA A 193 12.46 -2.72 7.47
N MET A 194 11.48 -1.87 7.79
CA MET A 194 11.44 -0.47 7.35
C MET A 194 12.64 0.35 7.88
N LEU A 195 12.95 0.22 9.17
CA LEU A 195 14.07 0.93 9.80
C LEU A 195 15.44 0.51 9.25
N ILE A 196 15.60 -0.72 8.76
CA ILE A 196 16.78 -1.15 8.00
C ILE A 196 16.72 -0.59 6.58
N TYR A 197 15.56 -0.72 5.92
CA TYR A 197 15.39 -0.35 4.52
C TYR A 197 15.64 1.14 4.25
N LEU A 198 15.32 2.02 5.18
CA LEU A 198 15.54 3.45 5.06
C LEU A 198 16.66 3.98 5.96
N ASP A 199 17.47 3.08 6.52
CA ASP A 199 18.57 3.40 7.45
C ASP A 199 18.12 4.20 8.69
N GLY A 200 16.82 4.13 9.03
CA GLY A 200 16.19 4.84 10.15
C GLY A 200 16.77 4.40 11.51
N ALA A 201 17.18 3.14 11.64
CA ALA A 201 17.76 2.63 12.90
C ALA A 201 19.08 3.30 13.30
N GLY A 202 19.75 3.96 12.35
CA GLY A 202 20.97 4.72 12.55
C GLY A 202 20.75 6.20 12.88
N SER A 203 19.49 6.67 12.95
CA SER A 203 19.17 8.09 13.16
C SER A 203 19.50 8.55 14.57
N ARG A 204 20.42 9.52 14.70
CA ARG A 204 20.90 10.05 15.98
C ARG A 204 20.87 11.57 15.98
N ARG A 205 20.84 12.19 17.16
CA ARG A 205 20.89 13.65 17.35
C ARG A 205 21.98 14.34 16.52
N GLN A 206 23.17 13.76 16.41
CA GLN A 206 24.29 14.35 15.65
C GLN A 206 24.20 14.15 14.13
N ALA A 207 23.41 13.17 13.69
CA ALA A 207 23.19 12.84 12.28
C ALA A 207 21.75 12.35 12.08
N PRO A 208 20.76 13.27 12.12
CA PRO A 208 19.36 12.92 11.84
C PRO A 208 19.21 12.36 10.42
N ASN A 209 18.29 11.41 10.23
CA ASN A 209 18.12 10.75 8.94
C ASN A 209 17.02 11.46 8.14
N GLU A 210 17.44 12.44 7.33
CA GLU A 210 16.53 13.19 6.46
C GLU A 210 15.90 12.34 5.35
N ASN A 211 16.57 11.26 4.91
CA ASN A 211 15.99 10.37 3.90
C ASN A 211 14.72 9.71 4.44
N PHE A 212 14.79 9.09 5.62
CA PHE A 212 13.60 8.50 6.25
C PHE A 212 12.47 9.52 6.42
N ALA A 213 12.79 10.73 6.89
CA ALA A 213 11.78 11.78 7.04
C ALA A 213 11.14 12.19 5.71
N ARG A 214 11.95 12.32 4.65
CA ARG A 214 11.45 12.65 3.32
C ARG A 214 10.54 11.55 2.80
N GLU A 215 10.92 10.29 2.90
CA GLU A 215 10.11 9.16 2.43
C GLU A 215 8.75 9.08 3.14
N VAL A 216 8.74 9.31 4.47
CA VAL A 216 7.49 9.35 5.25
C VAL A 216 6.57 10.48 4.77
N MET A 217 7.11 11.65 4.43
CA MET A 217 6.33 12.76 3.89
C MET A 217 5.90 12.49 2.45
N GLU A 218 6.83 12.10 1.61
CA GLU A 218 6.67 12.05 0.15
C GLU A 218 5.88 10.83 -0.31
N LEU A 219 6.33 9.64 0.07
CA LEU A 219 5.78 8.39 -0.45
C LEU A 219 4.62 7.86 0.40
N PHE A 220 4.69 8.10 1.71
CA PHE A 220 3.79 7.47 2.67
C PHE A 220 2.61 8.35 3.08
N THR A 221 2.68 9.68 2.95
CA THR A 221 1.62 10.54 3.51
C THR A 221 1.14 11.69 2.61
N LEU A 222 2.00 12.56 2.13
CA LEU A 222 1.63 13.83 1.49
C LEU A 222 1.74 13.83 -0.04
N GLY A 223 2.51 12.90 -0.63
CA GLY A 223 2.83 12.92 -2.06
C GLY A 223 4.07 13.76 -2.39
N GLU A 224 4.47 13.74 -3.66
CA GLU A 224 5.65 14.47 -4.14
C GLU A 224 5.52 15.99 -3.94
N ALA A 225 6.60 16.62 -3.46
CA ALA A 225 6.64 18.08 -3.29
C ALA A 225 6.44 18.85 -4.61
N THR A 226 6.74 18.24 -5.76
CA THR A 226 6.56 18.79 -7.10
C THR A 226 5.10 18.81 -7.56
N GLU A 227 4.22 18.04 -6.94
CA GLU A 227 2.77 18.00 -7.21
C GLU A 227 1.96 18.98 -6.33
N GLY A 228 2.57 20.06 -5.85
CA GLY A 228 1.87 21.11 -5.10
C GLY A 228 2.49 21.53 -3.76
N GLY A 229 3.72 21.08 -3.45
CA GLY A 229 4.54 21.59 -2.35
C GLY A 229 3.89 21.48 -0.98
N HIS A 230 3.62 20.25 -0.53
CA HIS A 230 2.91 20.04 0.74
C HIS A 230 3.79 20.05 2.00
N TYR A 231 5.12 20.07 1.85
CA TYR A 231 6.10 20.18 2.92
C TYR A 231 7.36 20.92 2.42
N THR A 232 8.13 21.46 3.35
CA THR A 232 9.37 22.18 3.06
C THR A 232 10.60 21.36 3.46
N GLN A 233 11.78 21.79 3.00
CA GLN A 233 13.04 21.23 3.51
C GLN A 233 13.17 21.41 5.03
N ALA A 234 12.64 22.51 5.59
CA ALA A 234 12.65 22.72 7.03
C ALA A 234 11.79 21.68 7.77
N ASP A 235 10.66 21.27 7.19
CA ASP A 235 9.84 20.19 7.74
C ASP A 235 10.61 18.86 7.73
N VAL A 236 11.30 18.53 6.62
CA VAL A 236 12.13 17.32 6.52
C VAL A 236 13.19 17.29 7.61
N VAL A 237 13.95 18.37 7.79
CA VAL A 237 14.99 18.48 8.83
C VAL A 237 14.39 18.29 10.23
N ASN A 238 13.26 18.95 10.53
CA ASN A 238 12.66 18.88 11.85
C ASN A 238 12.00 17.52 12.13
N ALA A 239 11.40 16.88 11.14
CA ALA A 239 10.90 15.51 11.28
C ALA A 239 12.06 14.51 11.45
N ALA A 240 13.15 14.66 10.70
CA ALA A 240 14.34 13.82 10.86
C ALA A 240 14.90 13.90 12.29
N ARG A 241 14.95 15.12 12.86
CA ARG A 241 15.32 15.33 14.27
C ARG A 241 14.35 14.62 15.21
N ALA A 242 13.04 14.68 14.95
CA ALA A 242 12.03 13.99 15.76
C ALA A 242 12.16 12.45 15.71
N PHE A 243 12.52 11.87 14.57
CA PHE A 243 12.70 10.43 14.41
C PHE A 243 14.02 9.87 15.00
N THR A 244 14.93 10.73 15.45
CA THR A 244 16.18 10.28 16.09
C THR A 244 15.91 9.43 17.33
N GLY A 245 16.79 8.46 17.60
CA GLY A 245 16.64 7.56 18.75
C GLY A 245 15.78 6.33 18.49
N TRP A 246 15.00 6.28 17.41
CA TRP A 246 14.41 5.04 16.93
C TRP A 246 15.50 4.09 16.44
N SER A 247 15.46 2.84 16.90
CA SER A 247 16.49 1.88 16.56
C SER A 247 16.01 0.44 16.71
N ILE A 248 16.94 -0.50 16.52
CA ILE A 248 16.67 -1.93 16.55
C ILE A 248 17.58 -2.59 17.59
N ASP A 249 17.01 -3.51 18.35
CA ASP A 249 17.73 -4.44 19.22
C ASP A 249 18.48 -5.48 18.40
N ARG A 250 19.77 -5.70 18.68
CA ARG A 250 20.58 -6.61 17.84
C ARG A 250 20.26 -8.09 18.08
N PRO A 251 20.03 -8.56 19.32
CA PRO A 251 19.57 -9.93 19.54
C PRO A 251 18.20 -10.25 18.94
N GLY A 252 17.19 -9.40 19.17
CA GLY A 252 15.80 -9.69 18.76
C GLY A 252 15.42 -9.18 17.36
N PHE A 253 16.21 -8.26 16.80
CA PHE A 253 15.81 -7.41 15.68
C PHE A 253 14.42 -6.81 15.89
N THR A 254 14.17 -6.34 17.11
CA THR A 254 12.92 -5.67 17.52
C THR A 254 13.16 -4.18 17.62
N TYR A 255 12.10 -3.40 17.41
CA TYR A 255 12.15 -1.97 17.64
C TYR A 255 12.57 -1.66 19.08
N MET A 256 13.40 -0.63 19.25
CA MET A 256 13.62 0.01 20.54
C MET A 256 13.82 1.51 20.38
N TYR A 257 13.46 2.26 21.42
CA TYR A 257 13.80 3.66 21.55
C TYR A 257 15.05 3.83 22.41
N ARG A 258 16.00 4.66 21.94
CA ARG A 258 17.24 5.01 22.65
C ARG A 258 17.24 6.50 22.97
N PRO A 259 16.80 6.92 24.18
CA PRO A 259 16.70 8.33 24.55
C PRO A 259 18.01 9.10 24.38
N ARG A 260 19.16 8.48 24.70
CA ARG A 260 20.48 9.09 24.54
C ARG A 260 20.82 9.49 23.10
N PHE A 261 20.14 8.93 22.10
CA PHE A 261 20.34 9.24 20.69
C PHE A 261 19.26 10.15 20.13
N HIS A 262 18.17 10.40 20.86
CA HIS A 262 17.12 11.31 20.43
C HIS A 262 17.59 12.76 20.53
N ASP A 263 17.08 13.66 19.69
CA ASP A 263 17.23 15.10 19.80
C ASP A 263 16.04 15.67 20.58
N ASP A 264 16.22 15.99 21.87
CA ASP A 264 15.17 16.60 22.70
C ASP A 264 14.98 18.11 22.44
N GLY A 265 15.71 18.69 21.49
CA GLY A 265 15.60 20.10 21.15
C GLY A 265 14.23 20.47 20.56
N VAL A 266 13.91 21.77 20.63
CA VAL A 266 12.71 22.33 20.01
C VAL A 266 12.79 22.18 18.47
N LYS A 267 11.66 21.80 17.88
CA LYS A 267 11.45 21.54 16.44
C LYS A 267 10.22 22.32 15.99
N THR A 268 10.26 22.82 14.76
CA THR A 268 9.08 23.41 14.10
C THR A 268 8.69 22.55 12.93
N LEU A 269 7.46 22.03 12.93
CA LEU A 269 6.96 21.10 11.93
C LEU A 269 5.52 21.51 11.55
N PHE A 270 5.30 21.85 10.27
CA PHE A 270 4.03 22.40 9.75
C PHE A 270 3.44 23.52 10.61
N GLY A 271 4.28 24.49 10.99
CA GLY A 271 3.89 25.65 11.79
C GLY A 271 3.66 25.38 13.28
N ARG A 272 3.77 24.12 13.74
CA ARG A 272 3.71 23.76 15.17
C ARG A 272 5.13 23.73 15.73
N THR A 273 5.34 24.26 16.92
CA THR A 273 6.65 24.30 17.59
C THR A 273 6.60 23.57 18.92
N GLY A 274 7.57 22.70 19.18
CA GLY A 274 7.67 21.93 20.42
C GLY A 274 8.85 20.98 20.43
N ALA A 275 9.13 20.35 21.58
CA ALA A 275 10.13 19.30 21.70
C ALA A 275 9.54 17.95 21.21
N PHE A 276 9.18 17.88 19.93
CA PHE A 276 8.45 16.73 19.40
C PHE A 276 9.31 15.47 19.31
N ASP A 277 8.75 14.34 19.73
CA ASP A 277 9.28 13.01 19.43
C ASP A 277 8.77 12.50 18.08
N GLY A 278 9.20 11.29 17.69
CA GLY A 278 8.85 10.72 16.41
C GLY A 278 7.36 10.36 16.28
N ASP A 279 6.68 9.95 17.35
CA ASP A 279 5.24 9.67 17.28
C ASP A 279 4.45 10.97 17.09
N GLN A 280 4.82 12.01 17.82
CA GLN A 280 4.22 13.33 17.67
C GLN A 280 4.47 13.92 16.27
N ALA A 281 5.63 13.65 15.66
CA ALA A 281 5.89 14.05 14.28
C ALA A 281 4.95 13.34 13.29
N LEU A 282 4.69 12.04 13.47
CA LEU A 282 3.69 11.32 12.67
C LEU A 282 2.27 11.87 12.89
N ASP A 283 1.90 12.19 14.13
CA ASP A 283 0.60 12.77 14.45
C ASP A 283 0.41 14.16 13.81
N ILE A 284 1.47 14.98 13.78
CA ILE A 284 1.47 16.28 13.10
C ILE A 284 1.31 16.10 11.58
N LEU A 285 1.95 15.08 10.99
CA LEU A 285 1.80 14.73 9.57
C LEU A 285 0.37 14.28 9.25
N LEU A 286 -0.18 13.36 10.06
CA LEU A 286 -1.56 12.90 9.93
C LEU A 286 -2.60 14.01 10.11
N ALA A 287 -2.24 15.11 10.78
CA ALA A 287 -3.09 16.29 10.87
C ALA A 287 -3.11 17.12 9.59
N GLN A 288 -2.21 16.93 8.63
CA GLN A 288 -2.22 17.66 7.37
C GLN A 288 -3.41 17.25 6.50
N PRO A 289 -4.15 18.20 5.88
CA PRO A 289 -5.34 17.91 5.07
C PRO A 289 -5.05 16.99 3.88
N GLN A 290 -3.84 17.06 3.33
CA GLN A 290 -3.44 16.35 2.12
C GLN A 290 -3.32 14.82 2.29
N VAL A 291 -3.14 14.32 3.52
CA VAL A 291 -2.94 12.87 3.75
C VAL A 291 -4.10 12.04 3.23
N ALA A 292 -5.34 12.46 3.52
CA ALA A 292 -6.50 11.69 3.10
C ALA A 292 -6.67 11.68 1.56
N PRO A 293 -6.65 12.81 0.84
CA PRO A 293 -6.65 12.81 -0.62
C PRO A 293 -5.56 11.95 -1.25
N PHE A 294 -4.33 12.01 -0.73
CA PHE A 294 -3.21 11.25 -1.27
C PHE A 294 -3.43 9.74 -1.17
N ILE A 295 -3.77 9.25 0.02
CA ILE A 295 -4.01 7.82 0.25
C ILE A 295 -5.24 7.34 -0.51
N CYS A 296 -6.33 8.11 -0.50
CA CYS A 296 -7.54 7.78 -1.25
C CYS A 296 -7.30 7.77 -2.77
N ALA A 297 -6.43 8.63 -3.31
CA ALA A 297 -6.08 8.62 -4.73
C ALA A 297 -5.27 7.38 -5.11
N LYS A 298 -4.43 6.86 -4.20
CA LYS A 298 -3.73 5.57 -4.41
C LYS A 298 -4.72 4.40 -4.39
N MET A 299 -5.64 4.35 -3.41
CA MET A 299 -6.70 3.33 -3.38
C MET A 299 -7.62 3.42 -4.61
N TRP A 300 -7.93 4.63 -5.08
CA TRP A 300 -8.73 4.82 -6.29
C TRP A 300 -8.08 4.17 -7.51
N ARG A 301 -6.78 4.43 -7.71
CA ARG A 301 -6.02 3.84 -8.82
C ARG A 301 -5.89 2.33 -8.74
N GLU A 302 -5.96 1.78 -7.53
CA GLU A 302 -5.92 0.34 -7.30
C GLU A 302 -7.27 -0.34 -7.61
N PHE A 303 -8.39 0.30 -7.28
CA PHE A 303 -9.71 -0.37 -7.23
C PHE A 303 -10.72 0.12 -8.26
N VAL A 304 -10.61 1.37 -8.73
CA VAL A 304 -11.63 2.02 -9.58
C VAL A 304 -11.12 2.17 -11.01
N SER A 305 -10.20 3.11 -11.23
CA SER A 305 -9.73 3.52 -12.55
C SER A 305 -8.39 4.29 -12.46
N PRO A 306 -7.62 4.42 -13.56
CA PRO A 306 -6.33 5.12 -13.54
C PRO A 306 -6.44 6.61 -13.17
N GLU A 307 -7.56 7.25 -13.50
CA GLU A 307 -7.80 8.68 -13.29
C GLU A 307 -8.89 8.90 -12.24
N PRO A 308 -8.53 9.41 -11.04
CA PRO A 308 -9.51 9.75 -10.01
C PRO A 308 -10.47 10.87 -10.42
N GLN A 309 -11.76 10.66 -10.21
CA GLN A 309 -12.77 11.72 -10.37
C GLN A 309 -12.69 12.69 -9.17
N PRO A 310 -12.35 13.98 -9.37
CA PRO A 310 -11.98 14.87 -8.26
C PRO A 310 -13.06 15.03 -7.17
N GLN A 311 -14.32 15.17 -7.57
CA GLN A 311 -15.43 15.35 -6.62
C GLN A 311 -15.72 14.08 -5.81
N GLU A 312 -15.58 12.90 -6.42
CA GLU A 312 -15.80 11.63 -5.75
C GLU A 312 -14.63 11.30 -4.82
N LEU A 313 -13.40 11.51 -5.30
CA LEU A 313 -12.19 11.38 -4.50
C LEU A 313 -12.25 12.27 -3.24
N GLN A 314 -12.69 13.52 -3.38
CA GLN A 314 -12.82 14.44 -2.25
C GLN A 314 -13.84 13.91 -1.21
N ARG A 315 -14.98 13.36 -1.64
CA ARG A 315 -15.97 12.75 -0.73
C ARG A 315 -15.38 11.55 0.01
N VAL A 316 -14.65 10.68 -0.69
CA VAL A 316 -13.97 9.53 -0.07
C VAL A 316 -12.91 10.00 0.93
N ALA A 317 -12.09 10.98 0.58
CA ALA A 317 -11.07 11.54 1.45
C ALA A 317 -11.66 12.21 2.70
N GLN A 318 -12.78 12.91 2.57
CA GLN A 318 -13.51 13.47 3.70
C GLN A 318 -14.01 12.37 4.65
N ALA A 319 -14.63 11.30 4.12
CA ALA A 319 -15.09 10.18 4.93
C ALA A 319 -13.92 9.46 5.64
N PHE A 320 -12.80 9.28 4.95
CA PHE A 320 -11.59 8.69 5.50
C PHE A 320 -11.02 9.53 6.65
N ARG A 321 -10.92 10.85 6.47
CA ARG A 321 -10.42 11.75 7.51
C ARG A 321 -11.37 11.87 8.70
N ALA A 322 -12.68 12.00 8.44
CA ALA A 322 -13.70 12.16 9.47
C ALA A 322 -13.86 10.93 10.36
N SER A 323 -13.62 9.73 9.82
CA SER A 323 -13.56 8.47 10.58
C SER A 323 -12.27 8.30 11.39
N GLY A 324 -11.38 9.30 11.39
CA GLY A 324 -10.08 9.20 12.06
C GLY A 324 -9.11 8.27 11.35
N TYR A 325 -9.21 8.15 10.02
CA TYR A 325 -8.40 7.27 9.16
C TYR A 325 -8.77 5.78 9.21
N ASP A 326 -10.06 5.44 9.36
CA ASP A 326 -10.52 4.06 9.24
C ASP A 326 -10.53 3.60 7.76
N ILE A 327 -9.74 2.57 7.45
CA ILE A 327 -9.53 2.10 6.08
C ILE A 327 -10.81 1.44 5.52
N LYS A 328 -11.57 0.70 6.36
CA LYS A 328 -12.84 0.10 5.92
C LYS A 328 -13.86 1.16 5.52
N THR A 329 -13.95 2.25 6.27
CA THR A 329 -14.83 3.38 5.96
C THR A 329 -14.45 4.02 4.63
N ALA A 330 -13.15 4.22 4.38
CA ALA A 330 -12.67 4.75 3.11
C ALA A 330 -12.99 3.82 1.93
N LEU A 331 -12.73 2.52 2.07
CA LEU A 331 -13.05 1.53 1.03
C LEU A 331 -14.55 1.43 0.79
N ARG A 332 -15.38 1.46 1.84
CA ARG A 332 -16.83 1.49 1.70
C ARG A 332 -17.28 2.69 0.88
N ALA A 333 -16.80 3.88 1.23
CA ALA A 333 -17.12 5.10 0.49
C ALA A 333 -16.65 5.04 -0.97
N LEU A 334 -15.47 4.47 -1.21
CA LEU A 334 -14.87 4.32 -2.53
C LEU A 334 -15.61 3.31 -3.42
N LEU A 335 -15.98 2.14 -2.88
CA LEU A 335 -16.67 1.09 -3.62
C LEU A 335 -18.15 1.43 -3.88
N LEU A 336 -18.69 2.43 -3.19
CA LEU A 336 -20.05 2.94 -3.42
C LEU A 336 -20.09 4.18 -4.33
N THR A 337 -18.95 4.59 -4.89
CA THR A 337 -18.95 5.69 -5.85
C THR A 337 -19.63 5.30 -7.16
N PRO A 338 -20.33 6.22 -7.83
CA PRO A 338 -20.81 6.02 -9.20
C PRO A 338 -19.71 5.54 -10.16
N SER A 339 -18.49 6.09 -10.07
CA SER A 339 -17.37 5.65 -10.90
C SER A 339 -17.03 4.17 -10.75
N PHE A 340 -17.04 3.63 -9.54
CA PHE A 340 -16.76 2.19 -9.35
C PHE A 340 -17.73 1.29 -10.13
N TRP A 341 -18.96 1.72 -10.32
CA TRP A 341 -20.00 0.95 -11.02
C TRP A 341 -20.23 1.41 -12.47
N SER A 342 -19.46 2.37 -12.96
CA SER A 342 -19.59 2.90 -14.32
C SER A 342 -19.06 1.89 -15.34
N ALA A 343 -19.84 1.60 -16.38
CA ALA A 343 -19.41 0.72 -17.47
C ALA A 343 -18.18 1.25 -18.21
N ALA A 344 -17.94 2.58 -18.20
CA ALA A 344 -16.75 3.19 -18.80
C ALA A 344 -15.46 2.84 -18.05
N ASP A 345 -15.57 2.51 -16.75
CA ASP A 345 -14.43 2.14 -15.89
C ASP A 345 -14.21 0.62 -15.82
N TYR A 346 -14.96 -0.17 -16.60
CA TYR A 346 -14.80 -1.62 -16.66
C TYR A 346 -13.60 -1.97 -17.55
N GLY A 347 -12.68 -2.79 -17.04
CA GLY A 347 -11.51 -3.24 -17.79
C GLY A 347 -10.41 -2.20 -18.00
N THR A 348 -10.47 -1.05 -17.31
CA THR A 348 -9.49 0.04 -17.45
C THR A 348 -8.20 -0.15 -16.67
N LEU A 349 -8.16 -1.06 -15.69
CA LEU A 349 -6.92 -1.37 -14.95
C LEU A 349 -6.29 -2.64 -15.50
N VAL A 350 -4.98 -2.57 -15.70
CA VAL A 350 -4.15 -3.72 -16.06
C VAL A 350 -3.81 -4.50 -14.80
N LYS A 351 -4.06 -5.81 -14.80
CA LYS A 351 -3.67 -6.68 -13.67
C LYS A 351 -2.17 -6.64 -13.45
N SER A 352 -1.75 -6.51 -12.21
CA SER A 352 -0.36 -6.74 -11.83
C SER A 352 0.07 -8.19 -12.08
N PRO A 353 1.38 -8.48 -12.16
CA PRO A 353 1.87 -9.84 -12.31
C PRO A 353 1.35 -10.81 -11.24
N VAL A 354 1.20 -10.34 -9.99
CA VAL A 354 0.67 -11.15 -8.89
C VAL A 354 -0.81 -11.45 -9.10
N GLU A 355 -1.62 -10.45 -9.44
CA GLU A 355 -3.05 -10.65 -9.72
C GLU A 355 -3.28 -11.57 -10.91
N LEU A 356 -2.43 -11.48 -11.93
CA LEU A 356 -2.50 -12.37 -13.10
C LEU A 356 -2.20 -13.81 -12.70
N VAL A 357 -1.05 -14.06 -12.03
CA VAL A 357 -0.63 -15.42 -11.65
C VAL A 357 -1.61 -16.04 -10.66
N VAL A 358 -1.92 -15.37 -9.55
CA VAL A 358 -2.84 -15.89 -8.53
C VAL A 358 -4.24 -16.06 -9.12
N GLY A 359 -4.70 -15.09 -9.90
CA GLY A 359 -6.01 -15.15 -10.54
C GLY A 359 -6.13 -16.32 -11.52
N THR A 360 -5.11 -16.57 -12.34
CA THR A 360 -5.07 -17.73 -13.24
C THR A 360 -5.10 -19.04 -12.43
N MET A 361 -4.30 -19.16 -11.37
CA MET A 361 -4.27 -20.37 -10.55
C MET A 361 -5.64 -20.67 -9.91
N ARG A 362 -6.31 -19.64 -9.37
CA ARG A 362 -7.65 -19.78 -8.77
C ARG A 362 -8.71 -20.11 -9.81
N GLN A 363 -8.70 -19.45 -10.97
CA GLN A 363 -9.72 -19.63 -12.00
C GLN A 363 -9.70 -21.04 -12.62
N PHE A 364 -8.52 -21.64 -12.79
CA PHE A 364 -8.39 -22.98 -13.36
C PHE A 364 -8.33 -24.10 -12.31
N GLY A 365 -8.42 -23.75 -11.01
CA GLY A 365 -8.42 -24.74 -9.92
C GLY A 365 -7.12 -25.53 -9.83
N PHE A 366 -5.98 -24.94 -10.24
CA PHE A 366 -4.69 -25.63 -10.14
C PHE A 366 -4.29 -25.78 -8.67
N GLY A 367 -4.47 -26.98 -8.12
CA GLY A 367 -3.90 -27.35 -6.83
C GLY A 367 -2.39 -27.53 -6.96
N TYR A 368 -1.61 -26.78 -6.19
CA TYR A 368 -0.17 -26.99 -6.06
C TYR A 368 0.17 -27.49 -4.67
N SER A 369 0.85 -28.63 -4.60
CA SER A 369 1.47 -29.13 -3.37
C SER A 369 2.74 -28.35 -3.01
N ASP A 370 3.41 -27.74 -4.00
CA ASP A 370 4.63 -26.96 -3.81
C ASP A 370 4.57 -25.65 -4.61
N THR A 371 4.82 -24.52 -3.93
CA THR A 371 4.84 -23.18 -4.54
C THR A 371 6.26 -22.64 -4.65
N LEU A 372 7.28 -23.45 -4.35
CA LEU A 372 8.68 -23.11 -4.59
C LEU A 372 8.96 -23.11 -6.11
N PRO A 373 9.68 -22.11 -6.63
CA PRO A 373 10.13 -22.16 -8.02
C PRO A 373 11.10 -23.34 -8.22
N LEU A 374 10.97 -24.01 -9.38
CA LEU A 374 11.80 -25.14 -9.81
C LEU A 374 13.30 -24.82 -9.79
#